data_AF-A0A944U0W6-F1
#
_entry.id   AF-A0A944U0W6-F1
#
_cell.length_a   1.000
_cell.length_b   1.000
_cell.length_c   1.000
_cell.angle_alpha   90.00
_cell.angle_beta   90.00
_cell.angle_gamma   90.00
#
_symmetry.space_group_name_H-M   'P 1'
#
loop_
_entity.id
_entity.type
_entity.pdbx_description
1 polymer ?
#
loop_
_entity_poly.entity_id
_entity_poly.type
_entity_poly.pdbx_seq_one_letter_code
_entity_poly.pdbx_strand_id
1 'polypeptide(L)'
;MGLFILMACLMVESKVSAADGVLDSFMGAPELDVQQIFQGQRFPNITVAMDGSVLASWGSKGVRVRRSVDGGKSWSSPVVVQESGF
;
A
#
# COMPACT_ATOMS: atom_id res chain seq x y z
N MET A 1 39.18 37.12 5.98
CA MET A 1 37.70 37.19 6.02
C MET A 1 37.00 36.43 4.88
N GLY A 2 37.71 35.65 4.03
CA GLY A 2 37.09 34.98 2.86
C GLY A 2 37.00 33.46 2.93
N LEU A 3 37.54 32.82 3.99
CA LEU A 3 37.66 31.36 4.05
C LEU A 3 36.60 30.68 4.94
N PHE A 4 35.82 31.45 5.70
CA PHE A 4 34.80 30.89 6.61
C PHE A 4 33.42 30.68 5.98
N ILE A 5 33.16 31.22 4.80
CA ILE A 5 31.82 31.17 4.17
C ILE A 5 31.64 29.94 3.29
N LEU A 6 32.72 29.31 2.79
CA LEU A 6 32.62 28.17 1.87
C LEU A 6 32.33 26.82 2.57
N MET A 7 32.49 26.74 3.90
CA MET A 7 32.32 25.48 4.65
C MET A 7 30.91 25.27 5.22
N ALA A 8 30.05 26.30 5.16
CA ALA A 8 28.65 26.19 5.60
C ALA A 8 27.74 25.49 4.58
N CYS A 9 28.20 25.26 3.35
CA CYS A 9 27.43 24.55 2.32
C CYS A 9 27.53 23.01 2.39
N LEU A 10 28.35 22.45 3.29
CA LEU A 10 28.61 21.00 3.34
C LEU A 10 27.75 20.22 4.34
N MET A 11 26.90 20.87 5.14
CA MET A 11 26.21 20.20 6.25
C MET A 11 24.69 20.39 6.21
N VAL A 12 24.07 20.32 5.02
CA VAL A 12 22.66 19.93 4.95
C VAL A 12 22.63 18.42 4.79
N GLU A 13 22.70 17.71 5.91
CA GLU A 13 22.29 16.31 5.94
C GLU A 13 20.78 16.28 5.69
N SER A 14 20.38 16.01 4.45
CA SER A 14 19.02 15.58 4.18
C SER A 14 18.83 14.25 4.90
N LYS A 15 18.09 14.26 6.01
CA LYS A 15 17.50 13.02 6.51
C LYS A 15 16.59 12.52 5.40
N VAL A 16 17.07 11.54 4.63
CA VAL A 16 16.20 10.68 3.83
C VAL A 16 15.13 10.20 4.80
N SER A 17 13.91 10.69 4.63
CA SER A 17 12.81 10.25 5.46
C SER A 17 12.64 8.77 5.15
N ALA A 18 12.82 7.92 6.15
CA ALA A 18 12.69 6.47 6.04
C ALA A 18 11.25 6.00 5.70
N ALA A 19 10.36 6.92 5.31
CA ALA A 19 8.97 6.66 4.98
C ALA A 19 8.83 5.66 3.81
N ASP A 20 9.76 5.70 2.84
CA ASP A 20 9.70 4.84 1.66
C ASP A 20 10.49 3.52 1.83
N GLY A 21 11.14 3.30 2.98
CA GLY A 21 12.00 2.14 3.24
C GLY A 21 13.41 2.27 2.63
N VAL A 22 14.23 1.22 2.78
CA VAL A 22 15.57 1.14 2.19
C VAL A 22 15.52 0.60 0.76
N LEU A 23 16.43 1.06 -0.11
CA LEU A 23 16.49 0.67 -1.52
C LEU A 23 16.59 -0.85 -1.71
N ASP A 24 17.36 -1.53 -0.87
CA ASP A 24 17.61 -2.97 -0.96
C ASP A 24 16.32 -3.81 -0.93
N SER A 25 15.26 -3.32 -0.26
CA SER A 25 13.94 -3.97 -0.22
C SER A 25 13.27 -4.08 -1.59
N PHE A 26 13.67 -3.26 -2.56
CA PHE A 26 13.07 -3.18 -3.90
C PHE A 26 13.97 -3.76 -5.00
N MET A 27 15.17 -4.25 -4.65
CA MET A 27 16.17 -4.77 -5.60
C MET A 27 16.10 -6.30 -5.75
N GLY A 28 15.01 -6.94 -5.31
CA GLY A 28 14.77 -8.37 -5.47
C GLY A 28 14.54 -8.80 -6.93
N ALA A 29 14.42 -10.10 -7.16
CA ALA A 29 14.01 -10.63 -8.45
C ALA A 29 12.61 -10.11 -8.83
N PRO A 30 12.31 -9.86 -10.11
CA PRO A 30 10.99 -9.44 -10.54
C PRO A 30 9.95 -10.51 -10.20
N GLU A 31 8.85 -10.09 -9.57
CA GLU A 31 7.75 -10.97 -9.14
C GLU A 31 6.40 -10.36 -9.53
N LEU A 32 5.49 -11.19 -10.04
CA LEU A 32 4.09 -10.84 -10.31
C LEU A 32 3.23 -12.05 -9.96
N ASP A 33 2.32 -11.88 -9.00
CA ASP A 33 1.26 -12.83 -8.69
C ASP A 33 -0.11 -12.16 -8.96
N VAL A 34 -1.02 -12.93 -9.56
CA VAL A 34 -2.35 -12.45 -9.94
C VAL A 34 -3.39 -13.45 -9.45
N GLN A 35 -4.30 -12.96 -8.62
CA GLN A 35 -5.37 -13.76 -8.04
C GLN A 35 -6.72 -13.05 -8.17
N GLN A 36 -7.77 -13.83 -8.44
CA GLN A 36 -9.13 -13.34 -8.45
C GLN A 36 -9.78 -13.52 -7.08
N ILE A 37 -9.96 -12.42 -6.34
CA ILE A 37 -10.49 -12.44 -4.98
C ILE A 37 -12.01 -12.19 -4.91
N PHE A 38 -12.61 -11.63 -5.95
CA PHE A 38 -14.06 -11.47 -6.11
C PHE A 38 -14.50 -11.93 -7.49
N GLN A 39 -15.77 -12.35 -7.61
CA GLN A 39 -16.38 -12.72 -8.89
C GLN A 39 -17.57 -11.80 -9.20
N GLY A 40 -17.72 -11.44 -10.48
CA GLY A 40 -18.80 -10.56 -10.95
C GLY A 40 -18.74 -9.15 -10.35
N GLN A 41 -19.83 -8.38 -10.45
CA GLN A 41 -19.97 -7.00 -9.96
C GLN A 41 -18.88 -6.01 -10.46
N ARG A 42 -18.92 -4.76 -10.00
CA ARG A 42 -18.04 -3.64 -10.41
C ARG A 42 -17.67 -2.79 -9.18
N PHE A 43 -16.89 -1.74 -9.41
CA PHE A 43 -16.43 -0.76 -8.41
C PHE A 43 -15.38 -1.29 -7.43
N PRO A 44 -14.20 -1.76 -7.92
CA PRO A 44 -13.06 -2.04 -7.05
C PRO A 44 -12.60 -0.82 -6.28
N ASN A 45 -12.17 -1.04 -5.05
CA ASN A 45 -11.21 -0.19 -4.38
C ASN A 45 -10.22 -1.06 -3.58
N ILE A 46 -9.01 -0.55 -3.38
CA ILE A 46 -7.99 -1.18 -2.55
C ILE A 46 -7.30 -0.11 -1.69
N THR A 47 -7.10 -0.41 -0.42
CA THR A 47 -6.39 0.49 0.50
C THR A 47 -5.58 -0.28 1.52
N VAL A 48 -4.58 0.37 2.11
CA VAL A 48 -3.74 -0.16 3.19
C VAL A 48 -4.13 0.55 4.48
N ALA A 49 -4.51 -0.21 5.49
CA ALA A 49 -4.84 0.31 6.81
C ALA A 49 -3.57 0.64 7.62
N MET A 50 -3.72 1.42 8.69
CA MET A 50 -2.60 1.86 9.54
C MET A 50 -1.83 0.70 10.19
N ASP A 51 -2.45 -0.47 10.32
CA ASP A 51 -1.82 -1.69 10.84
C ASP A 51 -1.08 -2.51 9.76
N GLY A 52 -1.00 -1.99 8.53
CA GLY A 52 -0.38 -2.64 7.38
C GLY A 52 -1.26 -3.67 6.68
N SER A 53 -2.50 -3.90 7.14
CA SER A 53 -3.41 -4.81 6.46
C SER A 53 -3.98 -4.20 5.17
N VAL A 54 -4.21 -5.05 4.17
CA VAL A 54 -4.77 -4.64 2.87
C VAL A 54 -6.27 -4.93 2.86
N LEU A 55 -7.08 -3.93 2.50
CA LEU A 55 -8.51 -4.04 2.33
C LEU A 55 -8.86 -3.90 0.85
N ALA A 56 -9.50 -4.93 0.29
CA ALA A 56 -10.08 -4.89 -1.04
C ALA A 56 -11.60 -4.84 -0.94
N SER A 57 -12.22 -3.79 -1.46
CA SER A 57 -13.68 -3.65 -1.51
C SER A 57 -14.20 -3.87 -2.93
N TRP A 58 -15.37 -4.48 -3.03
CA TRP A 58 -16.00 -4.75 -4.30
C TRP A 58 -17.53 -4.76 -4.18
N GLY A 59 -18.23 -4.15 -5.13
CA GLY A 59 -19.63 -4.42 -5.35
C GLY A 59 -20.49 -3.27 -5.86
N SER A 60 -21.43 -3.61 -6.75
CA SER A 60 -22.48 -2.75 -7.29
C SER A 60 -23.87 -3.09 -6.75
N LYS A 61 -24.10 -4.33 -6.30
CA LYS A 61 -25.38 -4.77 -5.72
C LYS A 61 -25.39 -4.75 -4.19
N GLY A 62 -24.22 -4.54 -3.59
CA GLY A 62 -23.93 -4.53 -2.16
C GLY A 62 -22.41 -4.54 -1.98
N VAL A 63 -21.89 -3.90 -0.94
CA VAL A 63 -20.44 -3.72 -0.74
C VAL A 63 -19.90 -4.85 0.12
N ARG A 64 -18.87 -5.54 -0.39
CA ARG A 64 -18.12 -6.57 0.34
C ARG A 64 -16.66 -6.19 0.46
N VAL A 65 -16.03 -6.60 1.55
CA VAL A 65 -14.60 -6.39 1.80
C VAL A 65 -13.92 -7.71 2.12
N ARG A 66 -12.72 -7.90 1.59
CA ARG A 66 -11.77 -8.92 2.06
C ARG A 66 -10.55 -8.22 2.65
N ARG A 67 -9.97 -8.82 3.68
CA ARG A 67 -8.75 -8.34 4.34
C ARG A 67 -7.61 -9.33 4.14
N SER A 68 -6.43 -8.81 3.84
CA SER A 68 -5.16 -9.53 3.90
C SER A 68 -4.29 -8.93 5.01
N VAL A 69 -3.62 -9.78 5.78
CA VAL A 69 -2.66 -9.38 6.83
C VAL A 69 -1.21 -9.72 6.44
N ASP A 70 -1.02 -10.25 5.23
CA ASP A 70 0.24 -10.78 4.71
C ASP A 70 0.64 -10.16 3.37
N GLY A 71 0.19 -8.92 3.11
CA GLY A 71 0.56 -8.17 1.91
C GLY A 71 -0.12 -8.63 0.63
N GLY A 72 -1.26 -9.32 0.74
CA GLY A 72 -2.06 -9.80 -0.38
C GLY A 72 -1.86 -11.27 -0.72
N LYS A 73 -0.99 -12.02 0.00
CA LYS A 73 -0.75 -13.44 -0.27
C LYS A 73 -1.97 -14.31 0.03
N SER A 74 -2.71 -13.99 1.08
CA SER A 74 -3.97 -14.64 1.43
C SER A 74 -5.04 -13.63 1.85
N TRP A 75 -6.32 -14.01 1.70
CA TRP A 75 -7.46 -13.14 1.94
C TRP A 75 -8.51 -13.82 2.81
N SER A 76 -9.11 -13.06 3.72
CA SER A 76 -10.23 -13.51 4.54
C SER A 76 -11.45 -13.90 3.69
N SER A 77 -12.40 -14.60 4.30
CA SER A 77 -13.77 -14.66 3.77
C SER A 77 -14.34 -13.25 3.59
N PRO A 78 -15.23 -13.01 2.60
CA PRO A 78 -15.85 -11.71 2.41
C PRO A 78 -16.70 -11.30 3.61
N VAL A 79 -16.57 -10.05 4.05
CA VAL A 79 -17.47 -9.40 5.00
C VAL A 79 -18.40 -8.48 4.23
N VAL A 80 -19.71 -8.58 4.48
CA VAL A 80 -20.69 -7.65 3.92
C VAL A 80 -20.67 -6.36 4.74
N VAL A 81 -20.36 -5.25 4.07
CA VAL A 81 -20.38 -3.91 4.65
C VAL A 81 -21.72 -3.23 4.41
N GLN A 82 -22.33 -3.54 3.26
CA GLN A 82 -23.65 -3.04 2.91
C GLN A 82 -24.38 -4.06 2.01
N GLU A 83 -25.63 -4.35 2.33
CA GLU A 83 -26.43 -5.35 1.59
C GLU A 83 -26.90 -4.82 0.23
N SER A 84 -27.22 -3.53 0.15
CA SER A 84 -27.73 -2.87 -1.07
C SER A 84 -26.72 -1.90 -1.68
N GLY A 85 -26.45 -2.06 -2.97
CA GLY A 85 -25.71 -1.09 -3.77
C GLY A 85 -26.62 -0.10 -4.49
N PHE A 86 -26.02 0.69 -5.37
CA PHE A 86 -26.69 1.73 -6.17
C PHE A 86 -27.54 1.13 -7.31
#